data_AF-A0A969JSI9-F1
#
_entry.id   AF-A0A969JSI9-F1
#
_cell.length_a   1.000
_cell.length_b   1.000
_cell.length_c   1.000
_cell.angle_alpha   90.00
_cell.angle_beta   90.00
_cell.angle_gamma   90.00
#
_symmetry.space_group_name_H-M   'P 1'
#
loop_
_entity.id
_entity.type
_entity.pdbx_description
1 polymer ?
#
loop_
_entity_poly.entity_id
_entity_poly.type
_entity_poly.pdbx_seq_one_letter_code
_entity_poly.pdbx_strand_id
1 'polypeptide(L)'
;GLGLGLWWQQQRARFLADYYHNELNRQALVQHYDYLAKYGSDIVLLMDQSGHLLEANSSAVSAYGYTHQELLQLNIKDLRAPETLVVNQEQVQSAMREDGLLVEAVHKRKDGSQFPVEVNSRSIAIQGERFLHSIVRDITARKQAELALRESEARYRVLFEQAPDPVLLLDPTTALIVGFNDKAYQNLGYTKEEFARLSIADIENSDNLDVAQHLKTLGEAASDNLETKHRTKAGETRDILMSSRTIEINGKPLVQVLCRDITERKRIEDQMRQQEMQLIQADKLVSLGTLVSGMAHEINNPNQLIQMNAQLLLDEWGNLTHFIDERLEDGQTLWVGNLSYEELRETSRCCCRTSQTVP
;
A
#
# COMPACT_ATOMS: atom_id res chain seq x y z
N GLY A 1 4.12 -56.88 84.15
CA GLY A 1 2.88 -57.44 83.58
C GLY A 1 2.16 -56.39 82.74
N LEU A 2 1.06 -55.83 83.25
CA LEU A 2 0.08 -55.04 82.49
C LEU A 2 0.65 -53.83 81.72
N GLY A 3 1.52 -53.01 82.33
CA GLY A 3 2.06 -51.80 81.69
C GLY A 3 2.87 -52.08 80.42
N LEU A 4 3.66 -53.16 80.39
CA LEU A 4 4.39 -53.60 79.19
C LEU A 4 3.43 -54.11 78.11
N GLY A 5 2.36 -54.82 78.49
CA GLY A 5 1.33 -55.28 77.56
C GLY A 5 0.59 -54.11 76.90
N LEU A 6 0.17 -53.11 77.67
CA LEU A 6 -0.48 -51.90 77.16
C LEU A 6 0.45 -51.09 76.25
N TRP A 7 1.72 -50.93 76.64
CA TRP A 7 2.73 -50.26 75.81
C TRP A 7 2.94 -50.99 74.47
N TRP A 8 3.04 -52.32 74.49
CA TRP A 8 3.19 -53.13 73.28
C TRP A 8 1.94 -53.10 72.39
N GLN A 9 0.76 -53.09 72.99
CA GLN A 9 -0.52 -52.95 72.29
C GLN A 9 -0.65 -51.56 71.61
N GLN A 10 -0.21 -50.50 72.28
CA GLN A 10 -0.21 -49.13 71.75
C GLN A 10 0.85 -48.92 70.66
N GLN A 11 2.05 -49.49 70.82
CA GLN A 11 3.08 -49.58 69.78
C GLN A 11 2.56 -50.30 68.52
N ARG A 12 1.96 -51.48 68.70
CA ARG A 12 1.40 -52.28 67.60
C ARG A 12 0.24 -51.58 66.90
N ALA A 13 -0.61 -50.86 67.64
CA ALA A 13 -1.70 -50.07 67.06
C ALA A 13 -1.18 -48.92 66.19
N ARG A 14 -0.13 -48.20 66.63
CA ARG A 14 0.53 -47.16 65.82
C ARG A 14 1.17 -47.75 64.57
N PHE A 15 1.98 -48.80 64.71
CA PHE A 15 2.62 -49.46 63.56
C PHE A 15 1.61 -49.94 62.51
N LEU A 16 0.47 -50.53 62.93
CA LEU A 16 -0.58 -50.92 62.00
C LEU A 16 -1.27 -49.72 61.34
N ALA A 17 -1.55 -48.64 62.09
CA ALA A 17 -2.12 -47.42 61.51
C ALA A 17 -1.19 -46.79 60.47
N ASP A 18 0.11 -46.67 60.78
CA ASP A 18 1.13 -46.15 59.87
C ASP A 18 1.30 -47.05 58.63
N TYR A 19 1.26 -48.38 58.80
CA TYR A 19 1.29 -49.34 57.70
C TYR A 19 0.08 -49.20 56.77
N TYR A 20 -1.14 -49.17 57.31
CA TYR A 20 -2.36 -48.99 56.52
C TYR A 20 -2.41 -47.61 55.85
N HIS A 21 -1.94 -46.55 56.51
CA HIS A 21 -1.87 -45.22 55.91
C HIS A 21 -0.88 -45.17 54.73
N ASN A 22 0.31 -45.76 54.89
CA ASN A 22 1.27 -45.87 53.81
C ASN A 22 0.76 -46.72 52.63
N GLU A 23 0.07 -47.82 52.88
CA GLU A 23 -0.50 -48.66 51.83
C GLU A 23 -1.67 -47.96 51.10
N LEU A 24 -2.54 -47.23 51.81
CA LEU A 24 -3.56 -46.37 51.20
C LEU A 24 -2.94 -45.26 50.35
N ASN A 25 -1.90 -44.58 50.85
CA ASN A 25 -1.18 -43.56 50.09
C ASN A 25 -0.51 -44.17 48.84
N ARG A 26 0.06 -45.38 48.94
CA ARG A 26 0.66 -46.11 47.81
C ARG A 26 -0.39 -46.45 46.75
N GLN A 27 -1.57 -46.93 47.16
CA GLN A 27 -2.67 -47.25 46.23
C GLN A 27 -3.24 -45.99 45.57
N ALA A 28 -3.46 -44.91 46.33
CA ALA A 28 -3.91 -43.64 45.79
C ALA A 28 -2.89 -43.03 44.81
N LEU A 29 -1.59 -43.15 45.11
CA LEU A 29 -0.50 -42.67 44.25
C LEU A 29 -0.44 -43.46 42.93
N VAL A 30 -0.56 -44.79 42.98
CA VAL A 30 -0.65 -45.63 41.76
C VAL A 30 -1.86 -45.25 40.92
N GLN A 31 -3.05 -45.13 41.53
CA GLN A 31 -4.26 -44.71 40.81
C GLN A 31 -4.12 -43.31 40.18
N HIS A 32 -3.44 -42.38 40.85
CA HIS A 32 -3.19 -41.05 40.32
C HIS A 32 -2.19 -41.06 39.14
N TYR A 33 -1.11 -41.85 39.22
CA TYR A 33 -0.20 -42.04 38.09
C TYR A 33 -0.88 -42.73 36.91
N ASP A 34 -1.67 -43.79 37.16
CA ASP A 34 -2.47 -44.46 36.13
C ASP A 34 -3.42 -43.47 35.45
N TYR A 35 -4.09 -42.61 36.22
CA TYR A 35 -4.99 -41.59 35.65
C TYR A 35 -4.24 -40.58 34.78
N LEU A 36 -3.11 -40.03 35.26
CA LEU A 36 -2.30 -39.06 34.50
C LEU A 36 -1.71 -39.66 33.22
N ALA A 37 -1.19 -40.89 33.29
CA ALA A 37 -0.67 -41.61 32.13
C ALA A 37 -1.80 -41.90 31.13
N LYS A 38 -2.95 -42.40 31.60
CA LYS A 38 -4.07 -42.88 30.76
C LYS A 38 -4.88 -41.78 30.08
N TYR A 39 -5.10 -40.65 30.77
CA TYR A 39 -5.95 -39.54 30.33
C TYR A 39 -5.20 -38.23 30.04
N GLY A 40 -3.87 -38.22 30.11
CA GLY A 40 -3.07 -37.08 29.65
C GLY A 40 -3.31 -36.78 28.17
N SER A 41 -3.39 -35.50 27.79
CA SER A 41 -3.71 -35.07 26.43
C SER A 41 -2.65 -35.47 25.39
N ASP A 42 -1.39 -35.61 25.82
CA ASP A 42 -0.32 -36.12 24.97
C ASP A 42 -0.40 -37.65 24.84
N ILE A 43 0.06 -38.18 23.71
CA ILE A 43 0.20 -39.61 23.48
C ILE A 43 1.34 -40.12 24.37
N VAL A 44 1.10 -41.16 25.16
CA VAL A 44 2.13 -41.80 25.99
C VAL A 44 2.31 -43.24 25.53
N LEU A 45 3.55 -43.60 25.24
CA LEU A 45 3.98 -44.93 24.79
C LEU A 45 5.12 -45.44 25.67
N LEU A 46 5.02 -46.69 26.12
CA LEU A 46 6.14 -47.44 26.70
C LEU A 46 6.57 -48.50 25.69
N MET A 47 7.87 -48.64 25.47
CA MET A 47 8.42 -49.63 24.54
C MET A 47 9.71 -50.28 25.05
N ASP A 48 10.02 -51.46 24.52
CA ASP A 48 11.29 -52.13 24.77
C ASP A 48 12.47 -51.42 24.06
N GLN A 49 13.70 -51.90 24.27
CA GLN A 49 14.90 -51.34 23.63
C GLN A 49 14.96 -51.52 22.10
N SER A 50 14.13 -52.42 21.55
CA SER A 50 13.99 -52.65 20.11
C SER A 50 12.83 -51.87 19.47
N GLY A 51 12.05 -51.15 20.29
CA GLY A 51 10.95 -50.29 19.88
C GLY A 51 9.59 -50.98 19.77
N HIS A 52 9.40 -52.19 20.30
CA HIS A 52 8.07 -52.81 20.38
C HIS A 52 7.25 -52.17 21.50
N LEU A 53 6.00 -51.82 21.20
CA LEU A 53 5.10 -51.15 22.15
C LEU A 53 4.63 -52.14 23.22
N LEU A 54 4.85 -51.77 24.49
CA LEU A 54 4.47 -52.55 25.67
C LEU A 54 3.26 -51.96 26.40
N GLU A 55 3.08 -50.65 26.35
CA GLU A 55 1.92 -49.95 26.91
C GLU A 55 1.61 -48.68 26.11
N ALA A 56 0.34 -48.29 26.01
CA ALA A 56 -0.12 -47.14 25.24
C ALA A 56 -1.37 -46.51 25.86
N ASN A 57 -1.38 -45.20 26.09
CA ASN A 57 -2.50 -44.53 26.74
C ASN A 57 -3.74 -44.37 25.82
N SER A 58 -4.85 -43.89 26.38
CA SER A 58 -6.08 -43.70 25.59
C SER A 58 -5.94 -42.64 24.50
N SER A 59 -5.04 -41.67 24.68
CA SER A 59 -4.68 -40.66 23.69
C SER A 59 -3.93 -41.28 22.52
N ALA A 60 -3.07 -42.28 22.75
CA ALA A 60 -2.44 -43.08 21.70
C ALA A 60 -3.48 -43.83 20.85
N VAL A 61 -4.39 -44.56 21.49
CA VAL A 61 -5.51 -45.28 20.83
C VAL A 61 -6.33 -44.31 19.97
N SER A 62 -6.73 -43.18 20.55
CA SER A 62 -7.56 -42.17 19.88
C SER A 62 -6.84 -41.48 18.73
N ALA A 63 -5.54 -41.19 18.87
CA ALA A 63 -4.76 -40.52 17.85
C ALA A 63 -4.38 -41.44 16.67
N TYR A 64 -3.86 -42.64 16.92
CA TYR A 64 -3.43 -43.51 15.82
C TYR A 64 -4.56 -44.31 15.17
N GLY A 65 -5.72 -44.44 15.83
CA GLY A 65 -6.88 -45.17 15.29
C GLY A 65 -6.74 -46.70 15.33
N TYR A 66 -5.73 -47.22 16.02
CA TYR A 66 -5.60 -48.64 16.36
C TYR A 66 -6.24 -48.90 17.72
N THR A 67 -6.79 -50.10 17.92
CA THR A 67 -7.14 -50.57 19.26
C THR A 67 -5.90 -50.73 20.12
N HIS A 68 -6.06 -50.71 21.45
CA HIS A 68 -4.95 -50.92 22.39
C HIS A 68 -4.20 -52.24 22.11
N GLN A 69 -4.93 -53.34 21.90
CA GLN A 69 -4.34 -54.64 21.56
C GLN A 69 -3.57 -54.62 20.24
N GLU A 70 -4.04 -53.90 19.22
CA GLU A 70 -3.30 -53.74 17.96
C GLU A 70 -2.03 -52.93 18.16
N LEU A 71 -2.06 -51.83 18.93
CA LEU A 71 -0.85 -51.04 19.24
C LEU A 71 0.24 -51.91 19.88
N LEU A 72 -0.11 -52.80 20.81
CA LEU A 72 0.86 -53.68 21.47
C LEU A 72 1.47 -54.77 20.55
N GLN A 73 1.02 -54.88 19.30
CA GLN A 73 1.65 -55.76 18.30
C GLN A 73 2.55 -54.99 17.31
N LEU A 74 2.65 -53.66 17.43
CA LEU A 74 3.41 -52.80 16.53
C LEU A 74 4.78 -52.43 17.08
N ASN A 75 5.72 -52.18 16.18
CA ASN A 75 6.96 -51.48 16.46
C ASN A 75 6.77 -49.97 16.21
N ILE A 76 7.51 -49.12 16.92
CA ILE A 76 7.48 -47.66 16.73
C ILE A 76 7.78 -47.23 15.27
N LYS A 77 8.49 -48.07 14.50
CA LYS A 77 8.75 -47.86 13.07
C LYS A 77 7.48 -47.93 12.22
N ASP A 78 6.49 -48.74 12.59
CA ASP A 78 5.23 -48.91 11.85
C ASP A 78 4.32 -47.67 11.95
N LEU A 79 4.49 -46.91 13.05
CA LEU A 79 3.81 -45.65 13.33
C LEU A 79 4.51 -44.42 12.72
N ARG A 80 5.70 -44.56 12.12
CA ARG A 80 6.46 -43.46 11.49
C ARG A 80 6.26 -43.42 9.97
N ALA A 81 6.26 -42.21 9.40
CA ALA A 81 6.27 -42.02 7.96
C ALA A 81 7.68 -42.35 7.40
N PRO A 82 7.79 -42.91 6.17
CA PRO A 82 9.06 -43.33 5.59
C PRO A 82 10.14 -42.25 5.53
N GLU A 83 9.76 -40.99 5.27
CA GLU A 83 10.73 -39.87 5.22
C GLU A 83 11.41 -39.62 6.58
N THR A 84 10.78 -40.00 7.69
CA THR A 84 11.33 -39.88 9.06
C THR A 84 11.89 -41.18 9.63
N LEU A 85 12.10 -42.19 8.77
CA LEU A 85 12.86 -43.41 9.12
C LEU A 85 14.39 -43.22 9.01
N VAL A 86 14.88 -42.01 8.76
CA VAL A 86 16.31 -41.67 8.88
C VAL A 86 16.70 -41.67 10.37
N VAL A 87 16.90 -42.87 10.90
CA VAL A 87 17.39 -43.10 12.27
C VAL A 87 18.87 -42.72 12.31
N ASN A 88 19.16 -41.45 12.58
CA ASN A 88 20.50 -41.04 12.98
C ASN A 88 20.88 -41.84 14.24
N GLN A 89 22.02 -42.55 14.20
CA GLN A 89 22.52 -43.32 15.35
C GLN A 89 22.65 -42.44 16.62
N GLU A 90 22.94 -41.15 16.42
CA GLU A 90 22.97 -40.12 17.45
C GLU A 90 21.62 -39.89 18.16
N GLN A 91 20.48 -40.04 17.47
CA GLN A 91 19.15 -39.94 18.10
C GLN A 91 18.90 -41.13 19.04
N VAL A 92 19.27 -42.35 18.61
CA VAL A 92 19.16 -43.56 19.44
C VAL A 92 20.08 -43.45 20.67
N GLN A 93 21.31 -42.98 20.49
CA GLN A 93 22.23 -42.74 21.59
C GLN A 93 21.73 -41.65 22.54
N SER A 94 21.12 -40.57 22.03
CA SER A 94 20.60 -39.48 22.87
C SER A 94 19.37 -39.92 23.68
N ALA A 95 18.48 -40.75 23.12
CA ALA A 95 17.37 -41.34 23.86
C ALA A 95 17.81 -42.26 25.03
N MET A 96 19.05 -42.76 24.97
CA MET A 96 19.68 -43.58 26.01
C MET A 96 20.52 -42.77 27.03
N ARG A 97 20.63 -41.44 26.89
CA ARG A 97 21.24 -40.53 27.88
C ARG A 97 20.17 -39.97 28.83
N GLU A 98 20.58 -39.45 29.99
CA GLU A 98 19.66 -38.92 31.01
C GLU A 98 18.81 -37.73 30.52
N ASP A 99 19.35 -36.90 29.61
CA ASP A 99 18.66 -35.73 29.06
C ASP A 99 17.42 -36.12 28.23
N GLY A 100 17.47 -37.29 27.58
CA GLY A 100 16.48 -37.79 26.62
C GLY A 100 16.70 -37.31 25.18
N LEU A 101 15.76 -37.69 24.31
CA LEU A 101 15.68 -37.29 22.92
C LEU A 101 14.44 -36.42 22.70
N LEU A 102 14.61 -35.20 22.21
CA LEU A 102 13.52 -34.35 21.70
C LEU A 102 13.70 -34.14 20.19
N VAL A 103 12.75 -34.63 19.38
CA VAL A 103 12.79 -34.51 17.91
C VAL A 103 11.41 -34.26 17.32
N GLU A 104 11.34 -33.53 16.20
CA GLU A 104 10.17 -33.54 15.34
C GLU A 104 10.22 -34.75 14.38
N ALA A 105 9.09 -35.42 14.20
CA ALA A 105 8.91 -36.53 13.28
C ALA A 105 7.54 -36.46 12.60
N VAL A 106 7.28 -37.35 11.64
CA VAL A 106 5.96 -37.50 11.02
C VAL A 106 5.46 -38.90 11.34
N HIS A 107 4.31 -38.98 11.98
CA HIS A 107 3.67 -40.23 12.34
C HIS A 107 2.49 -40.52 11.41
N LYS A 108 2.10 -41.79 11.33
CA LYS A 108 1.06 -42.30 10.43
C LYS A 108 -0.02 -43.04 11.24
N ARG A 109 -1.28 -42.71 10.99
CA ARG A 109 -2.46 -43.36 11.59
C ARG A 109 -2.81 -44.65 10.83
N LYS A 110 -3.73 -45.46 11.38
CA LYS A 110 -4.18 -46.75 10.79
C LYS A 110 -4.79 -46.61 9.39
N ASP A 111 -5.46 -45.50 9.12
CA ASP A 111 -6.04 -45.15 7.81
C ASP A 111 -5.01 -44.69 6.77
N GLY A 112 -3.73 -44.58 7.15
CA GLY A 112 -2.63 -44.10 6.31
C GLY A 112 -2.44 -42.60 6.31
N SER A 113 -3.32 -41.82 6.97
CA SER A 113 -3.13 -40.37 7.15
C SER A 113 -1.88 -40.07 7.98
N GLN A 114 -1.21 -38.96 7.68
CA GLN A 114 0.02 -38.56 8.35
C GLN A 114 -0.19 -37.28 9.18
N PHE A 115 0.56 -37.15 10.27
CA PHE A 115 0.54 -35.99 11.14
C PHE A 115 1.93 -35.71 11.73
N PRO A 116 2.36 -34.43 11.77
CA PRO A 116 3.62 -34.07 12.40
C PRO A 116 3.50 -34.18 13.92
N VAL A 117 4.55 -34.71 14.54
CA VAL A 117 4.65 -34.90 15.99
C VAL A 117 5.96 -34.35 16.55
N GLU A 118 5.92 -33.93 17.80
CA GLU A 118 7.09 -33.69 18.64
C GLU A 118 7.22 -34.88 19.60
N VAL A 119 8.35 -35.58 19.55
CA VAL A 119 8.61 -36.81 20.32
C VAL A 119 9.66 -36.51 21.38
N ASN A 120 9.30 -36.72 22.64
CA ASN A 120 10.22 -36.71 23.79
C ASN A 120 10.36 -38.14 24.34
N SER A 121 11.50 -38.78 24.11
CA SER A 121 11.79 -40.16 24.55
C SER A 121 12.92 -40.22 25.57
N ARG A 122 12.71 -40.96 26.66
CA ARG A 122 13.70 -41.19 27.73
C ARG A 122 13.80 -42.66 28.10
N SER A 123 15.02 -43.14 28.36
CA SER A 123 15.21 -44.45 28.98
C SER A 123 14.84 -44.41 30.46
N ILE A 124 14.03 -45.37 30.92
CA ILE A 124 13.73 -45.60 32.32
C ILE A 124 14.15 -47.03 32.71
N ALA A 125 14.48 -47.25 33.99
CA ALA A 125 14.84 -48.56 34.52
C ALA A 125 13.78 -49.03 35.52
N ILE A 126 13.13 -50.16 35.25
CA ILE A 126 12.12 -50.76 36.11
C ILE A 126 12.59 -52.17 36.46
N GLN A 127 12.75 -52.47 37.75
CA GLN A 127 13.21 -53.78 38.27
C GLN A 127 14.55 -54.29 37.68
N GLY A 128 15.37 -53.40 37.10
CA GLY A 128 16.66 -53.72 36.47
C GLY A 128 16.60 -53.80 34.94
N GLU A 129 15.41 -53.88 34.35
CA GLU A 129 15.21 -53.83 32.90
C GLU A 129 15.05 -52.38 32.42
N ARG A 130 15.55 -52.08 31.21
CA ARG A 130 15.45 -50.75 30.60
C ARG A 130 14.34 -50.70 29.55
N PHE A 131 13.50 -49.68 29.66
CA PHE A 131 12.41 -49.37 28.75
C PHE A 131 12.56 -47.95 28.22
N LEU A 132 11.97 -47.66 27.06
CA LEU A 132 11.88 -46.31 26.50
C LEU A 132 10.47 -45.77 26.75
N HIS A 133 10.37 -44.74 27.58
CA HIS A 133 9.14 -43.99 27.81
C HIS A 133 9.10 -42.79 26.87
N SER A 134 8.07 -42.70 26.04
CA SER A 134 7.95 -41.68 24.99
C SER A 134 6.64 -40.92 25.12
N ILE A 135 6.76 -39.60 25.24
CA ILE A 135 5.66 -38.65 25.13
C ILE A 135 5.66 -38.12 23.70
N VAL A 136 4.54 -38.24 23.00
CA VAL A 136 4.37 -37.80 21.61
C VAL A 136 3.25 -36.76 21.57
N ARG A 137 3.56 -35.56 21.09
CA ARG A 137 2.60 -34.47 20.96
C ARG A 137 2.28 -34.24 19.49
N ASP A 138 1.00 -34.25 19.13
CA ASP A 138 0.55 -33.83 17.80
C ASP A 138 0.79 -32.32 17.66
N ILE A 139 1.63 -31.92 16.71
CA ILE A 139 1.98 -30.52 16.44
C ILE A 139 1.31 -29.98 15.15
N THR A 140 0.28 -30.67 14.64
CA THR A 140 -0.46 -30.25 13.43
C THR A 140 -0.95 -28.81 13.55
N ALA A 141 -1.61 -28.45 14.66
CA ALA A 141 -2.10 -27.09 14.90
C ALA A 141 -0.96 -26.05 14.93
N ARG A 142 0.20 -26.39 15.51
CA ARG A 142 1.39 -25.51 15.55
C ARG A 142 1.94 -25.27 14.14
N LYS A 143 2.12 -26.34 13.37
CA LYS A 143 2.63 -26.28 11.97
C LYS A 143 1.65 -25.56 11.04
N GLN A 144 0.34 -25.76 11.20
CA GLN A 144 -0.68 -25.05 10.44
C GLN A 144 -0.69 -23.55 10.75
N ALA A 145 -0.59 -23.15 12.01
CA ALA A 145 -0.48 -21.74 12.39
C ALA A 145 0.83 -21.10 11.87
N GLU A 146 1.95 -21.81 11.96
CA GLU A 146 3.25 -21.39 11.43
C GLU A 146 3.22 -21.21 9.90
N LEU A 147 2.57 -22.13 9.18
CA LEU A 147 2.38 -22.04 7.72
C LEU A 147 1.46 -20.89 7.34
N ALA A 148 0.30 -20.76 7.99
CA ALA A 148 -0.66 -19.69 7.72
C ALA A 148 -0.07 -18.30 8.00
N LEU A 149 0.76 -18.17 9.04
CA LEU A 149 1.51 -16.94 9.31
C LEU A 149 2.51 -16.64 8.17
N ARG A 150 3.33 -17.62 7.76
CA ARG A 150 4.27 -17.45 6.64
C ARG A 150 3.59 -17.08 5.32
N GLU A 151 2.46 -17.74 5.00
CA GLU A 151 1.69 -17.43 3.80
C GLU A 151 1.07 -16.02 3.87
N SER A 152 0.60 -15.59 5.04
CA SER A 152 0.09 -14.24 5.28
C SER A 152 1.20 -13.19 5.13
N GLU A 153 2.37 -13.40 5.75
CA GLU A 153 3.53 -12.51 5.64
C GLU A 153 4.06 -12.41 4.21
N ALA A 154 4.16 -13.54 3.49
CA ALA A 154 4.57 -13.56 2.10
C ALA A 154 3.56 -12.82 1.20
N ARG A 155 2.25 -13.05 1.40
CA ARG A 155 1.19 -12.37 0.66
C ARG A 155 1.17 -10.87 0.94
N TYR A 156 1.29 -10.46 2.20
CA TYR A 156 1.40 -9.06 2.58
C TYR A 156 2.61 -8.39 1.92
N ARG A 157 3.79 -9.01 2.00
CA ARG A 157 5.03 -8.49 1.40
C ARG A 157 4.89 -8.30 -0.11
N VAL A 158 4.32 -9.29 -0.81
CA VAL A 158 4.07 -9.18 -2.26
C VAL A 158 3.12 -8.03 -2.58
N LEU A 159 1.97 -7.94 -1.89
CA LEU A 159 0.99 -6.87 -2.12
C LEU A 159 1.51 -5.46 -1.80
N PHE A 160 2.35 -5.34 -0.77
CA PHE A 160 2.93 -4.08 -0.32
C PHE A 160 4.06 -3.61 -1.25
N GLU A 161 5.03 -4.49 -1.54
CA GLU A 161 6.20 -4.15 -2.39
C GLU A 161 5.84 -4.02 -3.88
N GLN A 162 4.82 -4.74 -4.36
CA GLN A 162 4.34 -4.66 -5.75
C GLN A 162 3.19 -3.66 -5.96
N ALA A 163 2.79 -2.90 -4.92
CA ALA A 163 1.81 -1.83 -5.10
C ALA A 163 2.34 -0.80 -6.12
N PRO A 164 1.52 -0.35 -7.10
CA PRO A 164 1.98 0.54 -8.16
C PRO A 164 2.30 1.95 -7.63
N ASP A 165 1.54 2.40 -6.64
CA ASP A 165 1.77 3.65 -5.93
C ASP A 165 2.74 3.43 -4.74
N PRO A 166 3.62 4.40 -4.44
CA PRO A 166 4.28 4.54 -3.15
C PRO A 166 3.34 4.35 -1.95
N VAL A 167 3.75 3.50 -1.01
CA VAL A 167 3.09 3.30 0.28
C VAL A 167 4.07 3.66 1.39
N LEU A 168 3.64 4.52 2.31
CA LEU A 168 4.34 4.85 3.56
C LEU A 168 3.48 4.40 4.75
N LEU A 169 4.14 3.97 5.82
CA LEU A 169 3.56 3.73 7.13
C LEU A 169 4.24 4.70 8.11
N LEU A 170 3.43 5.53 8.76
CA LEU A 170 3.90 6.57 9.68
C LEU A 170 3.45 6.25 11.10
N ASP A 171 4.32 6.49 12.07
CA ASP A 171 3.94 6.52 13.49
C ASP A 171 3.21 7.85 13.79
N PRO A 172 1.94 7.83 14.25
CA PRO A 172 1.14 9.04 14.46
C PRO A 172 1.59 9.90 15.64
N THR A 173 2.50 9.40 16.48
CA THR A 173 3.02 10.13 17.65
C THR A 173 4.34 10.84 17.32
N THR A 174 5.17 10.23 16.49
CA THR A 174 6.54 10.70 16.19
C THR A 174 6.74 11.22 14.77
N ALA A 175 5.77 11.02 13.87
CA ALA A 175 5.84 11.32 12.43
C ALA A 175 6.94 10.58 11.66
N LEU A 176 7.57 9.57 12.28
CA LEU A 176 8.62 8.79 11.64
C LEU A 176 8.02 7.76 10.67
N ILE A 177 8.69 7.59 9.53
CA ILE A 177 8.39 6.53 8.58
C ILE A 177 8.86 5.20 9.20
N VAL A 178 7.90 4.37 9.65
CA VAL A 178 8.18 3.05 10.26
C VAL A 178 8.20 1.92 9.22
N GLY A 179 7.70 2.17 8.02
CA GLY A 179 7.73 1.24 6.90
C GLY A 179 7.40 1.94 5.59
N PHE A 180 7.93 1.44 4.49
CA PHE A 180 7.68 1.98 3.16
C PHE A 180 7.96 0.89 2.11
N ASN A 181 7.25 0.95 0.98
CA ASN A 181 7.46 0.00 -0.11
C ASN A 181 8.58 0.45 -1.06
N ASP A 182 9.00 -0.46 -1.93
CA ASP A 182 10.05 -0.21 -2.91
C ASP A 182 9.74 0.96 -3.86
N LYS A 183 8.46 1.24 -4.14
CA LYS A 183 8.06 2.40 -4.95
C LYS A 183 8.30 3.75 -4.28
N ALA A 184 8.26 3.83 -2.96
CA ALA A 184 8.45 5.10 -2.24
C ALA A 184 9.83 5.73 -2.51
N TYR A 185 10.92 4.96 -2.37
CA TYR A 185 12.27 5.49 -2.65
C TYR A 185 12.60 5.52 -4.14
N GLN A 186 12.14 4.53 -4.92
CA GLN A 186 12.39 4.46 -6.38
C GLN A 186 11.83 5.69 -7.10
N ASN A 187 10.58 6.08 -6.79
CA ASN A 187 9.95 7.20 -7.46
C ASN A 187 10.68 8.53 -7.17
N LEU A 188 11.15 8.71 -5.93
CA LEU A 188 11.83 9.94 -5.48
C LEU A 188 13.35 9.96 -5.76
N GLY A 189 13.92 8.86 -6.29
CA GLY A 189 15.33 8.77 -6.69
C GLY A 189 16.31 8.57 -5.54
N TYR A 190 15.85 8.08 -4.38
CA TYR A 190 16.69 7.74 -3.23
C TYR A 190 17.07 6.25 -3.24
N THR A 191 18.12 5.87 -2.51
CA THR A 191 18.35 4.46 -2.12
C THR A 191 17.46 4.09 -0.93
N LYS A 192 17.27 2.78 -0.68
CA LYS A 192 16.45 2.28 0.45
C LYS A 192 17.02 2.74 1.79
N GLU A 193 18.35 2.77 1.91
CA GLU A 193 19.10 3.14 3.11
C GLU A 193 19.12 4.65 3.37
N GLU A 194 19.07 5.48 2.32
CA GLU A 194 18.89 6.92 2.42
C GLU A 194 17.45 7.26 2.81
N PHE A 195 16.47 6.66 2.11
CA PHE A 195 15.05 6.94 2.34
C PHE A 195 14.59 6.56 3.76
N ALA A 196 15.12 5.47 4.32
CA ALA A 196 14.88 5.07 5.71
C ALA A 196 15.35 6.09 6.76
N ARG A 197 16.12 7.12 6.38
CA ARG A 197 16.61 8.19 7.26
C ARG A 197 15.91 9.53 7.03
N LEU A 198 15.06 9.64 6.01
CA LEU A 198 14.31 10.85 5.72
C LEU A 198 13.07 10.95 6.61
N SER A 199 12.73 12.18 6.96
CA SER A 199 11.41 12.53 7.49
C SER A 199 10.47 12.96 6.35
N ILE A 200 9.17 13.08 6.66
CA ILE A 200 8.18 13.62 5.73
C ILE A 200 8.55 15.04 5.28
N ALA A 201 9.11 15.85 6.19
CA ALA A 201 9.51 17.24 5.91
C ALA A 201 10.73 17.36 4.96
N ASP A 202 11.56 16.32 4.84
CA ASP A 202 12.65 16.30 3.85
C ASP A 202 12.13 16.05 2.42
N ILE A 203 10.99 15.35 2.32
CA ILE A 203 10.34 14.90 1.09
C ILE A 203 9.34 15.93 0.58
N GLU A 204 8.49 16.48 1.44
CA GLU A 204 7.52 17.52 1.06
C GLU A 204 8.23 18.86 0.80
N ASN A 205 7.87 19.51 -0.29
CA ASN A 205 8.43 20.78 -0.73
C ASN A 205 7.68 21.96 -0.07
N SER A 206 7.66 21.98 1.27
CA SER A 206 6.97 22.98 2.09
C SER A 206 7.92 23.58 3.12
N ASP A 207 8.27 24.85 2.94
CA ASP A 207 9.23 25.57 3.81
C ASP A 207 8.76 25.77 5.26
N ASN A 208 7.48 25.48 5.55
CA ASN A 208 6.86 25.62 6.88
C ASN A 208 5.88 24.45 7.17
N LEU A 209 6.29 23.21 6.94
CA LEU A 209 5.44 22.05 7.28
C LEU A 209 5.29 21.88 8.80
N ASP A 210 4.12 22.24 9.34
CA ASP A 210 3.72 21.80 10.68
C ASP A 210 3.37 20.31 10.61
N VAL A 211 4.35 19.48 10.95
CA VAL A 211 4.26 18.02 10.94
C VAL A 211 3.13 17.51 11.86
N ALA A 212 2.85 18.19 12.98
CA ALA A 212 1.79 17.76 13.91
C ALA A 212 0.40 18.05 13.35
N GLN A 213 0.20 19.23 12.75
CA GLN A 213 -1.05 19.57 12.07
C GLN A 213 -1.24 18.74 10.79
N HIS A 214 -0.15 18.42 10.06
CA HIS A 214 -0.18 17.55 8.89
C HIS A 214 -0.57 16.11 9.28
N LEU A 215 0.07 15.50 10.28
CA LEU A 215 -0.33 14.19 10.81
C LEU A 215 -1.78 14.15 11.29
N LYS A 216 -2.23 15.22 11.96
CA LYS A 216 -3.63 15.35 12.38
C LYS A 216 -4.57 15.33 11.17
N THR A 217 -4.24 16.06 10.12
CA THR A 217 -5.00 16.06 8.84
C THR A 217 -5.00 14.67 8.17
N LEU A 218 -3.89 13.92 8.25
CA LEU A 218 -3.83 12.56 7.70
C LEU A 218 -4.57 11.51 8.55
N GLY A 219 -4.64 11.71 9.87
CA GLY A 219 -5.25 10.78 10.83
C GLY A 219 -6.75 11.03 11.10
N GLU A 220 -7.23 12.26 10.91
CA GLU A 220 -8.65 12.61 11.03
C GLU A 220 -9.43 12.11 9.80
N ALA A 221 -10.11 10.97 9.98
CA ALA A 221 -11.17 10.45 9.11
C ALA A 221 -10.85 10.40 7.60
N ALA A 222 -9.83 9.61 7.24
CA ALA A 222 -9.50 9.24 5.85
C ALA A 222 -9.40 10.44 4.89
N SER A 223 -8.28 11.17 4.98
CA SER A 223 -7.98 12.24 4.02
C SER A 223 -7.74 11.63 2.63
N ASP A 224 -8.79 11.63 1.81
CA ASP A 224 -8.73 11.23 0.42
C ASP A 224 -8.41 12.45 -0.46
N ASN A 225 -7.41 12.32 -1.33
CA ASN A 225 -7.05 13.29 -2.38
C ASN A 225 -6.44 14.62 -1.90
N LEU A 226 -5.57 14.60 -0.89
CA LEU A 226 -4.75 15.78 -0.54
C LEU A 226 -3.66 15.99 -1.59
N GLU A 227 -3.74 17.08 -2.35
CA GLU A 227 -2.65 17.47 -3.26
C GLU A 227 -1.51 18.16 -2.50
N THR A 228 -0.30 17.62 -2.64
CA THR A 228 0.95 18.16 -2.10
C THR A 228 2.03 18.17 -3.20
N LYS A 229 3.22 18.69 -2.88
CA LYS A 229 4.38 18.68 -3.77
C LYS A 229 5.55 18.00 -3.10
N HIS A 230 6.09 16.95 -3.71
CA HIS A 230 7.30 16.29 -3.23
C HIS A 230 8.50 16.74 -4.04
N ARG A 231 9.69 16.72 -3.41
CA ARG A 231 10.96 17.03 -4.03
C ARG A 231 11.82 15.76 -4.10
N THR A 232 12.23 15.39 -5.31
CA THR A 232 13.12 14.25 -5.55
C THR A 232 14.54 14.56 -5.08
N LYS A 233 15.39 13.53 -4.98
CA LYS A 233 16.83 13.67 -4.73
C LYS A 233 17.54 14.58 -5.74
N ALA A 234 17.04 14.65 -6.98
CA ALA A 234 17.58 15.49 -8.05
C ALA A 234 17.08 16.95 -7.99
N GLY A 235 16.21 17.31 -7.04
CA GLY A 235 15.61 18.64 -6.93
C GLY A 235 14.37 18.86 -7.81
N GLU A 236 14.02 17.90 -8.67
CA GLU A 236 12.74 17.93 -9.41
C GLU A 236 11.57 17.92 -8.43
N THR A 237 10.61 18.83 -8.64
CA THR A 237 9.35 18.91 -7.89
C THR A 237 8.27 18.14 -8.64
N ARG A 238 7.49 17.33 -7.92
CA ARG A 238 6.38 16.54 -8.45
C ARG A 238 5.09 16.83 -7.71
N ASP A 239 3.99 16.90 -8.45
CA ASP A 239 2.65 17.01 -7.89
C ASP A 239 2.18 15.64 -7.44
N ILE A 240 1.91 15.49 -6.15
CA ILE A 240 1.55 14.22 -5.52
C ILE A 240 0.14 14.31 -4.96
N LEU A 241 -0.68 13.31 -5.26
CA LEU A 241 -1.97 13.09 -4.66
C LEU A 241 -1.83 12.08 -3.52
N MET A 242 -2.10 12.52 -2.29
CA MET A 242 -2.07 11.66 -1.12
C MET A 242 -3.46 11.19 -0.71
N SER A 243 -3.55 9.91 -0.36
CA SER A 243 -4.67 9.34 0.39
C SER A 243 -4.13 8.68 1.66
N SER A 244 -4.70 8.99 2.83
CA SER A 244 -4.24 8.45 4.11
C SER A 244 -5.33 7.77 4.90
N ARG A 245 -4.98 6.71 5.64
CA ARG A 245 -5.88 5.97 6.53
C ARG A 245 -5.14 5.46 7.76
N THR A 246 -5.74 5.64 8.92
CA THR A 246 -5.26 5.02 10.16
C THR A 246 -5.60 3.53 10.13
N ILE A 247 -4.59 2.68 10.31
CA ILE A 247 -4.69 1.23 10.41
C ILE A 247 -4.08 0.76 11.74
N GLU A 248 -4.52 -0.39 12.24
CA GLU A 248 -3.96 -0.99 13.45
C GLU A 248 -3.08 -2.19 13.09
N ILE A 249 -1.82 -2.18 13.52
CA ILE A 249 -0.88 -3.28 13.34
C ILE A 249 -0.31 -3.64 14.73
N ASN A 250 -0.51 -4.89 15.16
CA ASN A 250 -0.05 -5.41 16.45
C ASN A 250 -0.45 -4.54 17.67
N GLY A 251 -1.69 -4.02 17.69
CA GLY A 251 -2.19 -3.17 18.76
C GLY A 251 -1.65 -1.72 18.73
N LYS A 252 -0.92 -1.33 17.68
CA LYS A 252 -0.41 0.03 17.49
C LYS A 252 -1.12 0.70 16.30
N PRO A 253 -1.66 1.93 16.48
CA PRO A 253 -2.16 2.71 15.35
C PRO A 253 -1.00 3.23 14.51
N LEU A 254 -1.09 3.05 13.20
CA LEU A 254 -0.17 3.60 12.20
C LEU A 254 -0.98 4.32 11.12
N VAL A 255 -0.43 5.39 10.56
CA VAL A 255 -1.05 6.08 9.42
C VAL A 255 -0.44 5.53 8.14
N GLN A 256 -1.23 4.80 7.36
CA GLN A 256 -0.86 4.41 6.01
C GLN A 256 -1.12 5.61 5.08
N VAL A 257 -0.12 5.97 4.27
CA VAL A 257 -0.23 7.00 3.24
C VAL A 257 0.11 6.39 1.89
N LEU A 258 -0.79 6.58 0.92
CA LEU A 258 -0.59 6.29 -0.49
C LEU A 258 -0.24 7.60 -1.20
N CYS A 259 0.88 7.65 -1.90
CA CYS A 259 1.33 8.86 -2.61
C CYS A 259 1.37 8.61 -4.12
N ARG A 260 0.34 9.05 -4.86
CA ARG A 260 0.28 8.90 -6.33
C ARG A 260 0.89 10.10 -7.02
N ASP A 261 1.80 9.87 -7.96
CA ASP A 261 2.33 10.91 -8.84
C ASP A 261 1.26 11.33 -9.86
N ILE A 262 0.90 12.62 -9.86
CA ILE A 262 -0.06 13.21 -10.80
C ILE A 262 0.58 14.30 -11.68
N THR A 263 1.91 14.43 -11.67
CA THR A 263 2.64 15.47 -12.40
C THR A 263 2.33 15.45 -13.90
N GLU A 264 2.43 14.27 -14.54
CA GLU A 264 2.14 14.13 -15.97
C GLU A 264 0.65 14.34 -16.28
N ARG A 265 -0.24 13.92 -15.38
CA ARG A 265 -1.68 14.16 -15.51
C ARG A 265 -1.98 15.66 -15.51
N LYS A 266 -1.46 16.43 -14.56
CA LYS A 266 -1.65 17.89 -14.49
C LYS A 266 -1.03 18.59 -15.69
N ARG A 267 0.14 18.14 -16.16
CA ARG A 267 0.77 18.63 -17.39
C ARG A 267 -0.15 18.47 -18.62
N ILE A 268 -0.78 17.32 -18.78
CA ILE A 268 -1.73 17.05 -19.88
C ILE A 268 -2.98 17.91 -19.72
N GLU A 269 -3.56 18.00 -18.52
CA GLU A 269 -4.75 18.82 -18.24
C GLU A 269 -4.49 20.32 -18.53
N ASP A 270 -3.34 20.86 -18.14
CA ASP A 270 -2.98 22.26 -18.42
C ASP A 270 -2.65 22.51 -19.90
N GLN A 271 -2.03 21.55 -20.60
CA GLN A 271 -1.86 21.61 -22.06
C GLN A 271 -3.20 21.64 -22.79
N MET A 272 -4.17 20.81 -22.38
CA MET A 272 -5.52 20.81 -22.94
C MET A 272 -6.22 22.16 -22.72
N ARG A 273 -6.18 22.71 -21.50
CA ARG A 273 -6.73 24.05 -21.20
C ARG A 273 -6.12 25.15 -22.07
N GLN A 274 -4.80 25.11 -22.31
CA GLN A 274 -4.13 26.08 -23.18
C GLN A 274 -4.58 25.95 -24.64
N GLN A 275 -4.70 24.72 -25.16
CA GLN A 275 -5.20 24.48 -26.52
C GLN A 275 -6.67 24.90 -26.70
N GLU A 276 -7.53 24.60 -25.72
CA GLU A 276 -8.93 25.05 -25.72
C GLU A 276 -9.02 26.59 -25.74
N MET A 277 -8.23 27.27 -24.91
CA MET A 277 -8.18 28.73 -24.89
C MET A 277 -7.68 29.33 -26.22
N GLN A 278 -6.72 28.69 -26.89
CA GLN A 278 -6.26 29.09 -28.22
C GLN A 278 -7.35 28.91 -29.29
N LEU A 279 -8.09 27.80 -29.26
CA LEU A 279 -9.21 27.56 -30.19
C LEU A 279 -10.32 28.60 -30.01
N ILE A 280 -10.69 28.91 -28.75
CA ILE A 280 -11.69 29.95 -28.44
C ILE A 280 -11.23 31.35 -28.91
N GLN A 281 -9.93 31.65 -28.87
CA GLN A 281 -9.40 32.90 -29.43
C GLN A 281 -9.42 32.90 -30.97
N ALA A 282 -9.07 31.79 -31.61
CA ALA A 282 -9.10 31.67 -33.07
C ALA A 282 -10.53 31.83 -33.63
N ASP A 283 -11.51 31.17 -33.02
CA ASP A 283 -12.94 31.27 -33.42
C ASP A 283 -13.48 32.70 -33.32
N LYS A 284 -13.13 33.42 -32.25
CA LYS A 284 -13.45 34.85 -32.09
C LYS A 284 -12.80 35.72 -33.17
N LEU A 285 -11.55 35.43 -33.56
CA LEU A 285 -10.86 36.16 -34.63
C LEU A 285 -11.47 35.87 -36.01
N VAL A 286 -11.91 34.64 -36.29
CA VAL A 286 -12.66 34.30 -37.52
C VAL A 286 -13.99 35.06 -37.56
N SER A 287 -14.73 35.08 -36.46
CA SER A 287 -16.00 35.82 -36.33
C SER A 287 -15.84 37.34 -36.45
N LEU A 288 -14.75 37.89 -35.93
CA LEU A 288 -14.38 39.30 -36.14
C LEU A 288 -13.99 39.56 -37.60
N GLY A 289 -13.24 38.67 -38.24
CA GLY A 289 -12.82 38.79 -39.63
C GLY A 289 -14.00 38.84 -40.61
N THR A 290 -15.02 38.00 -40.41
CA THR A 290 -16.23 38.03 -41.25
C THR A 290 -17.04 39.32 -41.05
N LEU A 291 -17.20 39.79 -39.81
CA LEU A 291 -17.86 41.07 -39.51
C LEU A 291 -17.11 42.26 -40.10
N VAL A 292 -15.78 42.33 -39.94
CA VAL A 292 -14.94 43.38 -40.51
C VAL A 292 -14.98 43.37 -42.03
N SER A 293 -14.99 42.19 -42.68
CA SER A 293 -15.15 42.09 -44.13
C SER A 293 -16.52 42.60 -44.61
N GLY A 294 -17.59 42.35 -43.85
CA GLY A 294 -18.93 42.90 -44.12
C GLY A 294 -18.95 44.43 -43.98
N MET A 295 -18.49 44.95 -42.84
CA MET A 295 -18.40 46.40 -42.58
C MET A 295 -17.54 47.13 -43.61
N ALA A 296 -16.41 46.55 -44.03
CA ALA A 296 -15.56 47.13 -45.06
C ALA A 296 -16.31 47.26 -46.40
N HIS A 297 -17.12 46.26 -46.79
CA HIS A 297 -17.95 46.35 -47.99
C HIS A 297 -19.04 47.42 -47.85
N GLU A 298 -19.70 47.51 -46.70
CA GLU A 298 -20.74 48.52 -46.44
C GLU A 298 -20.20 49.95 -46.38
N ILE A 299 -18.97 50.16 -45.91
CA ILE A 299 -18.30 51.48 -45.90
C ILE A 299 -17.77 51.84 -47.29
N ASN A 300 -17.23 50.87 -48.03
CA ASN A 300 -16.67 51.12 -49.38
C ASN A 300 -17.75 51.52 -50.39
N ASN A 301 -18.96 50.97 -50.30
CA ASN A 301 -20.07 51.27 -51.22
C ASN A 301 -20.40 52.79 -51.31
N PRO A 302 -20.75 53.50 -50.22
CA PRO A 302 -20.99 54.93 -50.26
C PRO A 302 -19.72 55.73 -50.53
N ASN A 303 -18.54 55.26 -50.09
CA ASN A 303 -17.29 55.98 -50.30
C ASN A 303 -16.87 56.00 -51.78
N GLN A 304 -17.04 54.89 -52.51
CA GLN A 304 -16.89 54.83 -53.96
C GLN A 304 -17.87 55.78 -54.67
N LEU A 305 -19.12 55.85 -54.21
CA LEU A 305 -20.15 56.73 -54.78
C LEU A 305 -19.85 58.21 -54.50
N ILE A 306 -19.31 58.54 -53.33
CA ILE A 306 -18.80 59.88 -52.99
C ILE A 306 -17.61 60.24 -53.89
N GLN A 307 -16.63 59.35 -54.05
CA GLN A 307 -15.46 59.62 -54.91
C GLN A 307 -15.85 59.82 -56.38
N MET A 308 -16.73 58.98 -56.91
CA MET A 308 -17.24 59.11 -58.29
C MET A 308 -17.97 60.46 -58.49
N ASN A 309 -18.85 60.84 -57.57
CA ASN A 309 -19.56 62.12 -57.64
C ASN A 309 -18.61 63.32 -57.44
N ALA A 310 -17.61 63.20 -56.58
CA ALA A 310 -16.59 64.24 -56.39
C ALA A 310 -15.77 64.46 -57.67
N GLN A 311 -15.38 63.38 -58.38
CA GLN A 311 -14.68 63.50 -59.65
C GLN A 311 -15.56 64.16 -60.73
N LEU A 312 -16.83 63.75 -60.86
CA LEU A 312 -17.77 64.37 -61.80
C LEU A 312 -17.99 65.87 -61.51
N LEU A 313 -18.08 66.25 -60.24
CA LEU A 313 -18.20 67.65 -59.83
C LEU A 313 -16.92 68.46 -60.13
N LEU A 314 -15.74 67.87 -59.99
CA LEU A 314 -14.46 68.51 -60.34
C LEU A 314 -14.33 68.71 -61.85
N ASP A 315 -14.73 67.72 -62.65
CA ASP A 315 -14.68 67.79 -64.11
C ASP A 315 -15.66 68.86 -64.64
N GLU A 316 -16.90 68.89 -64.14
CA GLU A 316 -17.89 69.93 -64.50
C GLU A 316 -17.49 71.33 -64.00
N TRP A 317 -16.85 71.43 -62.83
CA TRP A 317 -16.29 72.69 -62.34
C TRP A 317 -15.18 73.22 -63.25
N GLY A 318 -14.36 72.33 -63.82
CA GLY A 318 -13.38 72.67 -64.85
C GLY A 318 -14.03 73.28 -66.11
N ASN A 319 -15.12 72.68 -66.59
CA ASN A 319 -15.87 73.20 -67.73
C ASN A 319 -16.53 74.57 -67.43
N LEU A 320 -17.16 74.70 -66.25
CA LEU A 320 -17.81 75.94 -65.81
C LEU A 320 -16.83 77.09 -65.64
N THR A 321 -15.67 76.85 -65.03
CA THR A 321 -14.63 77.88 -64.88
C THR A 321 -14.07 78.32 -66.23
N HIS A 322 -13.85 77.41 -67.17
CA HIS A 322 -13.43 77.77 -68.52
C HIS A 322 -14.45 78.67 -69.24
N PHE A 323 -15.76 78.34 -69.14
CA PHE A 323 -16.84 79.14 -69.74
C PHE A 323 -17.02 80.52 -69.09
N ILE A 324 -16.82 80.62 -67.77
CA ILE A 324 -16.85 81.90 -67.05
C ILE A 324 -15.63 82.75 -67.44
N ASP A 325 -14.44 82.15 -67.53
CA ASP A 325 -13.22 82.81 -67.99
C ASP A 325 -13.35 83.39 -69.42
N GLU A 326 -14.06 82.71 -70.33
CA GLU A 326 -14.32 83.21 -71.70
C GLU A 326 -15.32 84.38 -71.78
N ARG A 327 -16.16 84.56 -70.76
CA ARG A 327 -17.23 85.59 -70.74
C ARG A 327 -16.96 86.78 -69.83
N LEU A 328 -15.92 86.72 -69.01
CA LEU A 328 -15.49 87.86 -68.20
C LEU A 328 -14.72 88.86 -69.07
N GLU A 329 -15.30 90.04 -69.26
CA GLU A 329 -14.60 91.18 -69.85
C GLU A 329 -13.59 91.77 -68.86
N ASP A 330 -12.52 92.34 -69.40
CA ASP A 330 -11.37 92.83 -68.63
C ASP A 330 -11.80 93.91 -67.60
N GLY A 331 -11.69 93.57 -66.31
CA GLY A 331 -12.13 94.43 -65.19
C GLY A 331 -13.52 94.15 -64.60
N GLN A 332 -14.26 93.14 -65.05
CA GLN A 332 -15.49 92.70 -64.37
C GLN A 332 -15.20 91.67 -63.26
N THR A 333 -15.83 91.83 -62.08
CA THR A 333 -15.73 90.88 -60.96
C THR A 333 -17.05 90.14 -60.76
N LEU A 334 -17.08 88.83 -61.04
CA LEU A 334 -18.22 87.97 -60.72
C LEU A 334 -18.18 87.55 -59.24
N TRP A 335 -19.34 87.58 -58.58
CA TRP A 335 -19.52 87.14 -57.19
C TRP A 335 -20.42 85.90 -57.13
N VAL A 336 -20.02 84.91 -56.33
CA VAL A 336 -20.81 83.69 -56.08
C VAL A 336 -21.03 83.57 -54.58
N GLY A 337 -22.22 84.00 -54.13
CA GLY A 337 -22.50 84.19 -52.71
C GLY A 337 -21.65 85.33 -52.14
N ASN A 338 -20.80 85.02 -51.16
CA ASN A 338 -19.95 86.00 -50.46
C ASN A 338 -18.49 85.98 -50.92
N LEU A 339 -18.14 85.16 -51.91
CA LEU A 339 -16.78 85.04 -52.45
C LEU A 339 -16.72 85.60 -53.86
N SER A 340 -15.60 86.23 -54.20
CA SER A 340 -15.30 86.60 -55.58
C SER A 340 -14.88 85.36 -56.39
N TYR A 341 -15.09 85.43 -57.70
CA TYR A 341 -14.70 84.35 -58.60
C TYR A 341 -13.18 84.09 -58.60
N GLU A 342 -12.35 85.12 -58.38
CA GLU A 342 -10.89 84.94 -58.27
C GLU A 342 -10.49 84.11 -57.04
N GLU A 343 -11.08 84.38 -55.87
CA GLU A 343 -10.84 83.60 -54.64
C GLU A 343 -11.25 82.12 -54.79
N LEU A 344 -12.36 81.86 -55.50
CA LEU A 344 -12.84 80.51 -55.83
C LEU A 344 -11.92 79.79 -56.85
N ARG A 345 -11.32 80.54 -57.76
CA ARG A 345 -10.39 80.03 -58.79
C ARG A 345 -9.01 79.72 -58.22
N GLU A 346 -8.52 80.48 -57.24
CA GLU A 346 -7.26 80.19 -56.55
C GLU A 346 -7.38 78.98 -55.60
N THR A 347 -8.47 78.90 -54.83
CA THR A 347 -8.71 77.77 -53.91
C THR A 347 -8.86 76.44 -54.65
N SER A 348 -9.55 76.41 -55.80
CA SER A 348 -9.67 75.20 -56.64
C SER A 348 -8.34 74.77 -57.28
N ARG A 349 -7.51 75.71 -57.74
CA ARG A 349 -6.14 75.43 -58.24
C ARG A 349 -5.21 74.82 -57.19
N CYS A 350 -5.43 75.12 -55.91
CA CYS A 350 -4.64 74.58 -54.81
C CYS A 350 -4.93 73.09 -54.58
N CYS A 351 -6.20 72.69 -54.60
CA CYS A 351 -6.63 71.28 -54.45
C CYS A 351 -6.18 70.37 -55.61
N CYS A 352 -6.10 70.87 -56.83
CA CYS A 352 -5.64 70.05 -57.98
C CYS A 352 -4.12 69.78 -57.97
N ARG A 353 -3.32 70.45 -57.14
CA ARG A 353 -1.87 70.20 -57.03
C ARG A 353 -1.49 69.20 -55.94
N THR A 354 -2.35 68.95 -54.97
CA THR A 354 -2.09 68.01 -53.86
C THR A 354 -2.43 66.56 -54.19
N SER A 355 -3.01 66.26 -55.36
CA SER A 355 -3.40 64.90 -55.77
C SER A 355 -2.31 64.10 -56.51
N GLN A 356 -1.13 64.66 -56.78
CA GLN A 356 -0.06 63.97 -57.52
C GLN A 356 1.15 63.53 -56.67
N THR A 357 1.09 63.66 -55.35
CA THR A 357 2.09 63.13 -54.40
C THR A 357 1.48 62.93 -53.01
N VAL A 358 1.74 61.91 -52.20
CA VAL A 358 2.42 60.58 -52.26
C VAL A 358 1.90 59.84 -51.00
N PRO A 359 1.72 58.49 -50.94
CA PRO A 359 2.11 57.44 -51.89
C PRO A 359 0.94 56.67 -52.56
#